data_AF-A0A4R7CWK6-F1
#
_entry.id   AF-A0A4R7CWK6-F1
#
_cell.length_a   1.000
_cell.length_b   1.000
_cell.length_c   1.000
_cell.angle_alpha   90.00
_cell.angle_beta   90.00
_cell.angle_gamma   90.00
#
_symmetry.space_group_name_H-M   'P 1'
#
loop_
_entity.id
_entity.type
_entity.pdbx_description
1 polymer ?
#
loop_
_entity_poly.entity_id
_entity_poly.type
_entity_poly.pdbx_seq_one_letter_code
_entity_poly.pdbx_strand_id
1 'polypeptide(L)'
;MMKLHKTVFKNYAVVAFLLGLGVEGYAQTDPQKPVTIDSFDVVRDYKPILADAVKIRRSPDMTNKRSYMPKLTYGNVPDKKLDINTGLKELDVQETPFSQAQDVRSNYVKFGLGNFNTILGEGYFSYDEYEDLRVGGFVKHLSQKGSLEGQRFSRQEVGVFGRRILPMLTVDGTIGYNRYGTNFYGIPLANDRVTSLNPTPEKQVFNDIYFTGELTSNYDPENEDAFSYSAKLDAYSFSDRFDAKETSFAVSAYFNKRVRAFNIGANLSVDVNNVDGTPNSGVNGQTKNSLATLNPYIRFKGDNYAITLGANFVPEFGDSTSFNIFPSAEIDFALAPEYFHIFGGVNGGVKKASYRDFARQNPFIGPNLGIQNMVERLNFFGGIKGNAGATFGYKVKAIYRQLEGLPLFVNNMETPFQFDVVYDGNGDESVKHVGIEGEINVRLSKLVNLGGRLNIDQYTAAQQDEVWHTPKMRLTANARFNISEKLYIDAEALFHGVSYSRAYDYDAATGAVITSIPYVRAEVPSFFDLSAGAEYKATKQLGLFVKANNILNTEYQTYLYYPRLGFNILGGLNFSF
;
A
#
# COMPACT_ATOMS: atom_id res chain seq x y z
N MET A 1 -6.89 43.61 -23.63
CA MET A 1 -7.23 42.36 -24.36
C MET A 1 -5.94 41.88 -25.05
N MET A 2 -5.62 40.59 -25.01
CA MET A 2 -4.32 39.94 -25.33
C MET A 2 -3.19 40.05 -24.28
N LYS A 3 -3.17 39.09 -23.34
CA LYS A 3 -1.97 38.40 -22.80
C LYS A 3 -2.41 37.40 -21.72
N LEU A 4 -2.99 36.26 -22.10
CA LEU A 4 -3.25 35.16 -21.15
C LEU A 4 -3.26 33.75 -21.79
N HIS A 5 -2.82 33.59 -23.04
CA HIS A 5 -2.98 32.33 -23.79
C HIS A 5 -1.69 31.56 -24.08
N LYS A 6 -0.53 31.93 -23.53
CA LYS A 6 0.74 31.24 -23.82
C LYS A 6 1.21 30.22 -22.78
N THR A 7 0.62 30.19 -21.59
CA THR A 7 1.09 29.29 -20.51
C THR A 7 0.32 27.97 -20.43
N VAL A 8 -0.91 27.93 -20.96
CA VAL A 8 -1.76 26.72 -20.93
C VAL A 8 -1.33 25.70 -22.00
N PHE A 9 -0.87 26.15 -23.17
CA PHE A 9 -0.53 25.26 -24.29
C PHE A 9 0.76 24.44 -24.06
N LYS A 10 1.67 24.91 -23.20
CA LYS A 10 2.96 24.25 -22.95
C LYS A 10 2.85 23.02 -22.02
N ASN A 11 1.82 22.99 -21.16
CA ASN A 11 1.61 21.89 -20.21
C ASN A 11 0.80 20.72 -20.81
N TYR A 12 -0.06 20.97 -21.80
CA TYR A 12 -0.76 19.89 -22.53
C TYR A 12 0.12 19.20 -23.58
N ALA A 13 1.14 19.88 -24.11
CA ALA A 13 2.08 19.28 -25.06
C ALA A 13 2.95 18.18 -24.43
N VAL A 14 3.28 18.28 -23.14
CA VAL A 14 4.09 17.27 -22.43
C VAL A 14 3.28 16.01 -22.10
N VAL A 15 1.97 16.14 -21.87
CA VAL A 15 1.07 15.00 -21.65
C VAL A 15 0.74 14.28 -22.97
N ALA A 16 0.63 15.01 -24.08
CA ALA A 16 0.43 14.41 -25.40
C ALA A 16 1.69 13.70 -25.92
N PHE A 17 2.90 14.15 -25.55
CA PHE A 17 4.16 13.50 -25.97
C PHE A 17 4.45 12.19 -25.24
N LEU A 18 3.86 11.96 -24.05
CA LEU A 18 4.03 10.72 -23.28
C LEU A 18 3.01 9.62 -23.62
N LEU A 19 1.93 9.94 -24.33
CA LEU A 19 0.92 8.96 -24.78
C LEU A 19 1.15 8.45 -26.22
N GLY A 20 2.15 8.99 -26.93
CA GLY A 20 2.48 8.61 -28.32
C GLY A 20 3.62 7.59 -28.48
N LEU A 21 4.26 7.13 -27.41
CA LEU A 21 5.34 6.15 -27.48
C LEU A 21 4.82 4.73 -27.23
N GLY A 22 3.99 4.27 -28.16
CA GLY A 22 3.61 2.87 -28.28
C GLY A 22 3.59 2.51 -29.76
N VAL A 23 4.37 1.47 -30.10
CA VAL A 23 4.43 0.77 -31.39
C VAL A 23 5.43 1.33 -32.43
N GLU A 24 6.63 0.75 -32.44
CA GLU A 24 7.33 0.09 -33.58
C GLU A 24 8.85 0.07 -33.33
N GLY A 25 9.34 -1.06 -32.83
CA GLY A 25 10.77 -1.35 -32.72
C GLY A 25 11.30 -1.91 -34.03
N TYR A 26 11.99 -1.08 -34.81
CA TYR A 26 12.87 -1.53 -35.88
C TYR A 26 14.32 -1.28 -35.48
N ALA A 27 15.09 -2.37 -35.44
CA ALA A 27 16.52 -2.39 -35.17
C ALA A 27 17.29 -1.58 -36.22
N GLN A 28 18.15 -0.66 -35.77
CA GLN A 28 19.19 -0.06 -36.60
C GLN A 28 20.57 -0.40 -36.04
N THR A 29 21.33 -1.04 -36.93
CA THR A 29 22.73 -1.45 -36.84
C THR A 29 23.69 -0.27 -36.66
N ASP A 30 24.66 -0.47 -35.79
CA ASP A 30 25.76 0.42 -35.42
C ASP A 30 26.77 0.63 -36.58
N PRO A 31 27.02 1.87 -37.05
CA PRO A 31 28.15 2.16 -37.92
C PRO A 31 29.38 2.60 -37.10
N GLN A 32 30.44 1.79 -37.23
CA GLN A 32 31.80 2.04 -36.76
C GLN A 32 32.28 3.48 -37.03
N LYS A 33 32.74 4.17 -35.98
CA LYS A 33 33.57 5.38 -36.09
C LYS A 33 35.06 5.00 -36.12
N PRO A 34 35.85 5.45 -37.12
CA PRO A 34 37.30 5.35 -37.09
C PRO A 34 37.92 6.44 -36.19
N VAL A 35 38.88 6.01 -35.37
CA VAL A 35 39.76 6.83 -34.53
C VAL A 35 40.75 7.58 -35.41
N THR A 36 40.91 8.89 -35.21
CA THR A 36 42.01 9.69 -35.78
C THR A 36 42.94 10.14 -34.66
N ILE A 37 44.25 9.98 -34.92
CA ILE A 37 45.37 10.04 -33.98
C ILE A 37 46.03 11.43 -33.97
N ASP A 38 46.41 11.84 -32.77
CA ASP A 38 47.46 12.78 -32.31
C ASP A 38 47.70 14.13 -33.02
N SER A 39 47.41 15.18 -32.26
CA SER A 39 47.98 16.52 -32.40
C SER A 39 49.42 16.56 -31.88
N PHE A 40 50.35 17.03 -32.70
CA PHE A 40 51.75 17.26 -32.30
C PHE A 40 51.90 18.58 -31.54
N ASP A 41 52.59 18.49 -30.40
CA ASP A 41 52.94 19.60 -29.52
C ASP A 41 54.27 20.22 -30.01
N VAL A 42 54.25 21.49 -30.44
CA VAL A 42 55.44 22.21 -30.92
C VAL A 42 55.97 23.08 -29.80
N VAL A 43 56.91 22.53 -29.03
CA VAL A 43 57.68 23.27 -28.03
C VAL A 43 58.71 24.15 -28.76
N ARG A 44 58.61 25.48 -28.60
CA ARG A 44 59.65 26.44 -28.99
C ARG A 44 60.13 27.17 -27.75
N ASP A 45 61.45 27.16 -27.54
CA ASP A 45 62.10 27.90 -26.46
C ASP A 45 61.87 29.41 -26.60
N TYR A 46 61.31 30.01 -25.55
CA TYR A 46 61.11 31.45 -25.44
C TYR A 46 62.47 32.15 -25.23
N LYS A 47 62.92 32.92 -26.24
CA LYS A 47 64.05 33.86 -26.11
C LYS A 47 63.52 35.24 -25.71
N PRO A 48 63.82 35.74 -24.50
CA PRO A 48 63.47 37.11 -24.14
C PRO A 48 64.37 38.10 -24.88
N ILE A 49 63.79 38.91 -25.77
CA ILE A 49 64.42 40.10 -26.34
C ILE A 49 63.79 41.31 -25.66
N LEU A 50 64.57 42.02 -24.84
CA LEU A 50 64.19 43.34 -24.36
C LEU A 50 64.23 44.31 -25.56
N ALA A 51 63.08 44.79 -25.99
CA ALA A 51 63.02 45.93 -26.90
C ALA A 51 63.30 47.22 -26.11
N ASP A 52 64.25 48.02 -26.60
CA ASP A 52 64.78 49.21 -25.95
C ASP A 52 63.73 50.34 -25.89
N ALA A 53 63.71 51.08 -24.78
CA ALA A 53 62.68 52.07 -24.49
C ALA A 53 62.93 53.38 -25.25
N VAL A 54 62.06 53.71 -26.21
CA VAL A 54 62.10 55.01 -26.90
C VAL A 54 61.52 56.09 -25.98
N LYS A 55 62.39 56.94 -25.41
CA LYS A 55 61.97 58.18 -24.74
C LYS A 55 61.33 59.14 -25.76
N ILE A 56 60.01 59.25 -25.74
CA ILE A 56 59.29 60.30 -26.47
C ILE A 56 59.58 61.64 -25.77
N ARG A 57 60.45 62.46 -26.36
CA ARG A 57 60.65 63.85 -25.90
C ARG A 57 59.50 64.71 -26.42
N ARG A 58 58.52 64.98 -25.56
CA ARG A 58 57.49 66.01 -25.83
C ARG A 58 58.02 67.36 -25.39
N SER A 59 58.35 68.22 -26.35
CA SER A 59 58.54 69.65 -26.07
C SER A 59 57.18 70.26 -25.74
N PRO A 60 57.05 71.10 -24.70
CA PRO A 60 55.79 71.77 -24.41
C PRO A 60 55.42 72.70 -25.58
N ASP A 61 54.18 72.59 -26.05
CA ASP A 61 53.61 73.56 -26.97
C ASP A 61 53.39 74.87 -26.21
N MET A 62 54.19 75.88 -26.56
CA MET A 62 54.20 77.21 -25.94
C MET A 62 53.09 78.12 -26.50
N THR A 63 52.15 77.59 -27.29
CA THR A 63 50.98 78.37 -27.71
C THR A 63 49.95 78.46 -26.57
N ASN A 64 50.00 79.59 -25.88
CA ASN A 64 49.04 79.98 -24.84
C ASN A 64 47.67 80.33 -25.48
N LYS A 65 46.95 79.30 -25.95
CA LYS A 65 45.54 79.43 -26.30
C LYS A 65 44.73 79.28 -25.02
N ARG A 66 44.33 80.41 -24.43
CA ARG A 66 43.38 80.45 -23.31
C ARG A 66 42.16 79.60 -23.68
N SER A 67 42.03 78.45 -23.02
CA SER A 67 40.89 77.57 -23.21
C SER A 67 39.64 78.33 -22.78
N TYR A 68 38.70 78.52 -23.71
CA TYR A 68 37.40 79.11 -23.43
C TYR A 68 36.71 78.20 -22.41
N MET A 69 36.57 78.65 -21.16
CA MET A 69 35.75 77.96 -20.16
C MET A 69 34.28 78.28 -20.48
N PRO A 70 33.48 77.33 -20.99
CA PRO A 70 32.06 77.55 -21.12
C PRO A 70 31.45 77.78 -19.73
N LYS A 71 30.58 78.78 -19.60
CA LYS A 71 29.72 78.93 -18.42
C LYS A 71 28.81 77.69 -18.35
N LEU A 72 29.16 76.74 -17.47
CA LEU A 72 28.31 75.60 -17.14
C LEU A 72 27.02 76.13 -16.51
N THR A 73 25.96 76.17 -17.32
CA THR A 73 24.61 76.50 -16.86
C THR A 73 23.95 75.19 -16.49
N TYR A 74 23.86 74.88 -15.20
CA TYR A 74 23.19 73.69 -14.68
C TYR A 74 21.66 73.83 -14.71
N GLY A 75 21.10 74.27 -15.85
CA GLY A 75 19.65 74.52 -15.98
C GLY A 75 18.80 73.26 -15.87
N ASN A 76 19.35 72.12 -16.29
CA ASN A 76 18.66 70.83 -16.29
C ASN A 76 19.55 69.71 -15.73
N VAL A 77 20.26 69.94 -14.62
CA VAL A 77 20.60 68.80 -13.77
C VAL A 77 19.28 68.46 -13.09
N PRO A 78 18.60 67.35 -13.45
CA PRO A 78 17.45 66.94 -12.67
C PRO A 78 17.98 66.78 -11.25
N ASP A 79 17.42 67.55 -10.33
CA ASP A 79 17.56 67.30 -8.90
C ASP A 79 16.89 65.94 -8.67
N LYS A 80 17.61 64.86 -8.99
CA LYS A 80 17.37 63.58 -8.35
C LYS A 80 17.84 63.79 -6.92
N LYS A 81 17.02 64.51 -6.15
CA LYS A 81 16.80 64.11 -4.78
C LYS A 81 16.59 62.62 -4.88
N LEU A 82 17.53 61.87 -4.33
CA LEU A 82 17.20 60.55 -3.86
C LEU A 82 16.00 60.84 -2.95
N ASP A 83 14.80 60.56 -3.44
CA ASP A 83 13.64 60.38 -2.59
C ASP A 83 13.96 59.13 -1.80
N ILE A 84 14.87 59.29 -0.83
CA ILE A 84 15.12 58.31 0.18
C ILE A 84 13.80 58.36 0.94
N ASN A 85 12.86 57.52 0.51
CA ASN A 85 11.77 57.09 1.34
C ASN A 85 12.44 56.35 2.52
N THR A 86 12.96 57.13 3.46
CA THR A 86 13.16 56.77 4.86
C THR A 86 11.81 56.74 5.58
N GLY A 87 10.70 56.96 4.86
CA GLY A 87 9.50 56.21 5.15
C GLY A 87 9.87 54.75 5.01
N LEU A 88 10.21 54.10 6.13
CA LEU A 88 10.11 52.66 6.31
C LEU A 88 8.88 52.25 5.51
N LYS A 89 9.07 51.62 4.34
CA LYS A 89 7.96 51.01 3.64
C LYS A 89 7.44 50.04 4.68
N GLU A 90 6.30 50.38 5.28
CA GLU A 90 5.67 49.55 6.29
C GLU A 90 5.66 48.17 5.66
N LEU A 91 6.36 47.22 6.31
CA LEU A 91 6.38 45.85 5.84
C LEU A 91 4.91 45.52 5.65
N ASP A 92 4.48 45.37 4.41
CA ASP A 92 3.16 44.88 4.10
C ASP A 92 3.20 43.46 4.65
N VAL A 93 2.75 43.32 5.90
CA VAL A 93 2.73 42.05 6.59
C VAL A 93 1.90 41.22 5.66
N GLN A 94 2.56 40.29 4.96
CA GLN A 94 1.86 39.29 4.19
C GLN A 94 1.02 38.59 5.25
N GLU A 95 -0.28 38.95 5.33
CA GLU A 95 -1.18 38.39 6.31
C GLU A 95 -0.96 36.90 6.18
N THR A 96 -0.37 36.29 7.22
CA THR A 96 -0.31 34.84 7.28
C THR A 96 -1.75 34.45 7.05
N PRO A 97 -2.07 33.73 5.95
CA PRO A 97 -3.45 33.48 5.60
C PRO A 97 -4.05 32.93 6.86
N PHE A 98 -5.04 33.66 7.43
CA PHE A 98 -5.54 33.35 8.76
C PHE A 98 -5.63 31.84 8.81
N SER A 99 -4.79 31.24 9.66
CA SER A 99 -4.93 29.85 9.99
C SER A 99 -6.33 29.81 10.56
N GLN A 100 -7.33 29.52 9.73
CA GLN A 100 -8.63 29.18 10.24
C GLN A 100 -8.28 28.01 11.13
N ALA A 101 -8.40 28.24 12.44
CA ALA A 101 -8.45 27.15 13.39
C ALA A 101 -9.59 26.29 12.85
N GLN A 102 -9.24 25.27 12.07
CA GLN A 102 -10.16 24.24 11.70
C GLN A 102 -10.46 23.65 13.06
N ASP A 103 -11.65 23.97 13.55
CA ASP A 103 -12.24 23.31 14.70
C ASP A 103 -12.26 21.82 14.32
N VAL A 104 -11.21 21.09 14.74
CA VAL A 104 -11.02 19.69 14.37
C VAL A 104 -12.02 18.92 15.20
N ARG A 105 -13.21 18.77 14.63
CA ARG A 105 -14.27 17.94 15.19
C ARG A 105 -13.85 16.50 14.99
N SER A 106 -13.27 15.92 16.02
CA SER A 106 -12.81 14.53 15.96
C SER A 106 -13.97 13.54 16.02
N ASN A 107 -15.16 13.96 16.47
CA ASN A 107 -16.33 13.10 16.64
C ASN A 107 -17.23 13.12 15.41
N TYR A 108 -17.74 11.96 15.03
CA TYR A 108 -18.79 11.89 14.01
C TYR A 108 -19.73 10.70 14.22
N VAL A 109 -20.96 10.88 13.74
CA VAL A 109 -21.95 9.82 13.57
C VAL A 109 -22.40 9.81 12.12
N LYS A 110 -22.38 8.65 11.50
CA LYS A 110 -22.76 8.43 10.11
C LYS A 110 -23.85 7.37 10.03
N PHE A 111 -24.90 7.67 9.27
CA PHE A 111 -26.00 6.76 9.05
C PHE A 111 -26.34 6.72 7.56
N GLY A 112 -26.57 5.53 7.01
CA GLY A 112 -26.92 5.36 5.61
C GLY A 112 -27.85 4.18 5.37
N LEU A 113 -28.70 4.33 4.35
CA LEU A 113 -29.59 3.30 3.83
C LEU A 113 -29.37 3.13 2.34
N GLY A 114 -29.51 1.91 1.86
CA GLY A 114 -29.29 1.58 0.45
C GLY A 114 -30.20 0.48 -0.06
N ASN A 115 -30.04 0.16 -1.35
CA ASN A 115 -30.66 -1.05 -1.89
C ASN A 115 -30.07 -2.31 -1.22
N PHE A 116 -30.69 -3.48 -1.47
CA PHE A 116 -30.34 -4.73 -0.77
C PHE A 116 -30.50 -4.63 0.77
N ASN A 117 -31.45 -3.83 1.24
CA ASN A 117 -31.64 -3.52 2.67
C ASN A 117 -30.32 -3.16 3.36
N THR A 118 -29.48 -2.40 2.66
CA THR A 118 -28.20 -1.97 3.20
C THR A 118 -28.46 -0.99 4.34
N ILE A 119 -27.94 -1.29 5.52
CA ILE A 119 -27.98 -0.40 6.68
C ILE A 119 -26.52 -0.17 7.10
N LEU A 120 -26.12 1.10 7.13
CA LEU A 120 -24.82 1.54 7.62
C LEU A 120 -25.03 2.44 8.84
N GLY A 121 -24.35 2.14 9.93
CA GLY A 121 -24.23 3.00 11.10
C GLY A 121 -22.79 3.03 11.57
N GLU A 122 -22.18 4.20 11.67
CA GLU A 122 -20.84 4.38 12.21
C GLU A 122 -20.88 5.49 13.25
N GLY A 123 -20.28 5.27 14.40
CA GLY A 123 -20.07 6.28 15.43
C GLY A 123 -18.61 6.26 15.82
N TYR A 124 -17.99 7.43 15.85
CA TYR A 124 -16.62 7.61 16.28
C TYR A 124 -16.57 8.76 17.26
N PHE A 125 -15.97 8.49 18.42
CA PHE A 125 -15.85 9.44 19.51
C PHE A 125 -14.39 9.46 19.93
N SER A 126 -13.74 10.62 19.94
CA SER A 126 -12.46 10.81 20.60
C SER A 126 -12.47 12.06 21.47
N TYR A 127 -11.75 11.94 22.56
CA TYR A 127 -11.46 13.00 23.50
C TYR A 127 -9.97 13.33 23.36
N ASP A 128 -9.73 14.53 22.84
CA ASP A 128 -8.42 15.04 22.43
C ASP A 128 -8.13 16.39 23.11
N GLU A 129 -8.55 16.58 24.37
CA GLU A 129 -8.37 17.86 25.10
C GLU A 129 -6.90 18.19 25.36
N TYR A 130 -6.06 17.16 25.53
CA TYR A 130 -4.63 17.32 25.71
C TYR A 130 -3.90 16.95 24.43
N GLU A 131 -2.91 17.77 24.03
CA GLU A 131 -2.11 17.53 22.82
C GLU A 131 -1.38 16.17 22.85
N ASP A 132 -1.12 15.64 24.05
CA ASP A 132 -0.36 14.42 24.28
C ASP A 132 -1.22 13.21 24.68
N LEU A 133 -2.56 13.34 24.75
CA LEU A 133 -3.49 12.25 25.04
C LEU A 133 -4.66 12.23 24.07
N ARG A 134 -4.90 11.05 23.51
CA ARG A 134 -6.05 10.75 22.68
C ARG A 134 -6.71 9.48 23.15
N VAL A 135 -7.96 9.58 23.62
CA VAL A 135 -8.75 8.40 24.02
C VAL A 135 -10.05 8.43 23.27
N GLY A 136 -10.49 7.30 22.73
CA GLY A 136 -11.71 7.27 21.96
C GLY A 136 -12.27 5.87 21.80
N GLY A 137 -13.43 5.82 21.16
CA GLY A 137 -14.10 4.59 20.81
C GLY A 137 -14.81 4.71 19.48
N PHE A 138 -15.10 3.57 18.88
CA PHE A 138 -15.85 3.49 17.66
C PHE A 138 -16.83 2.33 17.69
N VAL A 139 -17.93 2.50 16.99
CA VAL A 139 -18.94 1.49 16.71
C VAL A 139 -19.24 1.55 15.23
N LYS A 140 -19.18 0.42 14.53
CA LYS A 140 -19.51 0.29 13.12
C LYS A 140 -20.50 -0.85 12.96
N HIS A 141 -21.51 -0.63 12.15
CA HIS A 141 -22.52 -1.60 11.79
C HIS A 141 -22.76 -1.48 10.29
N LEU A 142 -22.58 -2.59 9.57
CA LEU A 142 -22.96 -2.71 8.18
C LEU A 142 -23.71 -4.02 8.00
N SER A 143 -24.92 -3.97 7.46
CA SER A 143 -25.66 -5.17 7.06
C SER A 143 -26.16 -5.03 5.64
N GLN A 144 -26.12 -6.10 4.87
CA GLN A 144 -26.70 -6.16 3.52
C GLN A 144 -27.38 -7.52 3.28
N LYS A 145 -28.45 -7.51 2.50
CA LYS A 145 -29.22 -8.69 2.07
C LYS A 145 -29.49 -8.61 0.57
N GLY A 146 -28.84 -9.47 -0.18
CA GLY A 146 -28.97 -9.62 -1.62
C GLY A 146 -30.28 -10.25 -2.10
N SER A 147 -30.38 -10.46 -3.40
CA SER A 147 -31.53 -11.09 -4.07
C SER A 147 -31.50 -12.62 -3.95
N LEU A 148 -30.32 -13.22 -3.82
CA LEU A 148 -30.14 -14.67 -3.76
C LEU A 148 -30.49 -15.22 -2.38
N GLU A 149 -30.97 -16.46 -2.34
CA GLU A 149 -31.31 -17.11 -1.08
C GLU A 149 -30.08 -17.26 -0.19
N GLY A 150 -30.19 -16.83 1.07
CA GLY A 150 -29.06 -16.85 2.00
C GLY A 150 -27.99 -15.78 1.75
N GLN A 151 -28.01 -15.01 0.66
CA GLN A 151 -27.03 -13.95 0.40
C GLN A 151 -27.23 -12.77 1.35
N ARG A 152 -26.66 -12.88 2.54
CA ARG A 152 -26.73 -11.88 3.60
C ARG A 152 -25.41 -11.81 4.32
N PHE A 153 -24.99 -10.61 4.69
CA PHE A 153 -23.88 -10.44 5.62
C PHE A 153 -24.15 -9.31 6.59
N SER A 154 -23.50 -9.40 7.75
CA SER A 154 -23.45 -8.34 8.74
C SER A 154 -22.06 -8.26 9.33
N ARG A 155 -21.51 -7.06 9.37
CA ARG A 155 -20.28 -6.73 10.07
C ARG A 155 -20.60 -5.74 11.20
N GLN A 156 -20.14 -6.06 12.39
CA GLN A 156 -20.28 -5.21 13.56
C GLN A 156 -18.91 -5.10 14.22
N GLU A 157 -18.45 -3.89 14.46
CA GLU A 157 -17.14 -3.63 15.04
C GLU A 157 -17.32 -2.62 16.16
N VAL A 158 -16.85 -2.95 17.36
CA VAL A 158 -16.82 -2.02 18.48
C VAL A 158 -15.43 -2.05 19.09
N GLY A 159 -14.88 -0.89 19.41
CA GLY A 159 -13.57 -0.82 20.01
C GLY A 159 -13.33 0.46 20.76
N VAL A 160 -12.36 0.41 21.66
CA VAL A 160 -11.85 1.53 22.42
C VAL A 160 -10.34 1.57 22.18
N PHE A 161 -9.82 2.77 21.97
CA PHE A 161 -8.40 3.00 21.76
C PHE A 161 -7.91 4.16 22.62
N GLY A 162 -6.62 4.13 22.93
CA GLY A 162 -5.94 5.19 23.66
C GLY A 162 -4.53 5.36 23.13
N ARG A 163 -4.05 6.60 23.10
CA ARG A 163 -2.67 6.96 22.78
C ARG A 163 -2.21 8.05 23.73
N ARG A 164 -1.04 7.86 24.33
CA ARG A 164 -0.35 8.84 25.17
C ARG A 164 1.06 9.04 24.65
N ILE A 165 1.42 10.29 24.36
CA ILE A 165 2.77 10.68 23.97
C ILE A 165 3.47 11.20 25.22
N LEU A 166 4.48 10.50 25.72
CA LEU A 166 5.33 10.96 26.83
C LEU A 166 6.67 11.44 26.26
N PRO A 167 7.46 12.24 27.01
CA PRO A 167 8.73 12.77 26.50
C PRO A 167 9.70 11.71 25.95
N MET A 168 9.76 10.54 26.57
CA MET A 168 10.67 9.45 26.17
C MET A 168 9.99 8.29 25.42
N LEU A 169 8.67 8.17 25.50
CA LEU A 169 7.96 7.01 24.96
C LEU A 169 6.52 7.35 24.56
N THR A 170 6.05 6.74 23.50
CA THR A 170 4.65 6.79 23.08
C THR A 170 4.02 5.43 23.35
N VAL A 171 2.89 5.42 24.04
CA VAL A 171 2.09 4.22 24.26
C VAL A 171 0.78 4.38 23.52
N ASP A 172 0.41 3.37 22.75
CA ASP A 172 -0.96 3.24 22.26
C ASP A 172 -1.49 1.83 22.44
N GLY A 173 -2.81 1.74 22.51
CA GLY A 173 -3.51 0.49 22.72
C GLY A 173 -4.91 0.55 22.16
N THR A 174 -5.38 -0.59 21.66
CA THR A 174 -6.73 -0.79 21.16
C THR A 174 -7.26 -2.13 21.64
N ILE A 175 -8.47 -2.12 22.18
CA ILE A 175 -9.24 -3.32 22.46
C ILE A 175 -10.52 -3.26 21.62
N GLY A 176 -10.88 -4.37 20.98
CA GLY A 176 -12.04 -4.40 20.12
C GLY A 176 -12.68 -5.76 19.99
N TYR A 177 -13.91 -5.73 19.52
CA TYR A 177 -14.72 -6.89 19.17
C TYR A 177 -15.26 -6.68 17.75
N ASN A 178 -14.99 -7.64 16.88
CA ASN A 178 -15.51 -7.69 15.52
C ASN A 178 -16.38 -8.96 15.37
N ARG A 179 -17.61 -8.77 14.90
CA ARG A 179 -18.54 -9.84 14.57
C ARG A 179 -18.84 -9.79 13.09
N TYR A 180 -18.52 -10.87 12.38
CA TYR A 180 -18.84 -11.03 10.97
C TYR A 180 -19.78 -12.22 10.78
N GLY A 181 -21.03 -11.95 10.43
CA GLY A 181 -22.03 -12.97 10.10
C GLY A 181 -22.25 -13.05 8.60
N THR A 182 -22.28 -14.25 8.05
CA THR A 182 -22.61 -14.54 6.65
C THR A 182 -23.39 -15.86 6.57
N ASN A 183 -23.73 -16.31 5.37
CA ASN A 183 -24.17 -17.68 5.12
C ASN A 183 -23.26 -18.34 4.08
N PHE A 184 -23.23 -19.66 4.06
CA PHE A 184 -22.75 -20.40 2.91
C PHE A 184 -23.85 -20.40 1.84
N TYR A 185 -23.98 -19.28 1.12
CA TYR A 185 -25.03 -19.09 0.10
C TYR A 185 -24.59 -19.51 -1.31
N GLY A 186 -23.43 -20.14 -1.44
CA GLY A 186 -22.92 -20.57 -2.73
C GLY A 186 -23.97 -21.40 -3.48
N ILE A 187 -24.04 -21.24 -4.80
CA ILE A 187 -25.05 -21.86 -5.67
C ILE A 187 -24.41 -22.90 -6.59
N PRO A 188 -23.92 -24.04 -6.06
CA PRO A 188 -23.52 -25.16 -6.88
C PRO A 188 -24.75 -25.87 -7.44
N LEU A 189 -24.71 -26.19 -8.73
CA LEU A 189 -25.77 -26.91 -9.43
C LEU A 189 -25.28 -28.32 -9.78
N ALA A 190 -26.19 -29.28 -9.79
CA ALA A 190 -25.90 -30.63 -10.27
C ALA A 190 -25.61 -30.65 -11.78
N ASN A 191 -25.26 -31.81 -12.32
CA ASN A 191 -24.94 -32.00 -13.73
C ASN A 191 -26.07 -31.58 -14.70
N ASP A 192 -27.33 -31.59 -14.24
CA ASP A 192 -28.50 -31.09 -14.97
C ASP A 192 -28.55 -29.57 -15.11
N ARG A 193 -27.70 -28.83 -14.37
CA ARG A 193 -27.63 -27.36 -14.27
C ARG A 193 -28.94 -26.71 -13.81
N VAL A 194 -29.79 -27.44 -13.10
CA VAL A 194 -31.08 -26.95 -12.59
C VAL A 194 -31.21 -27.23 -11.10
N THR A 195 -30.80 -28.43 -10.67
CA THR A 195 -30.93 -28.86 -9.28
C THR A 195 -29.86 -28.19 -8.42
N SER A 196 -30.27 -27.40 -7.42
CA SER A 196 -29.35 -26.78 -6.47
C SER A 196 -28.87 -27.78 -5.42
N LEU A 197 -27.57 -27.82 -5.19
CA LEU A 197 -26.93 -28.64 -4.17
C LEU A 197 -26.88 -27.93 -2.79
N ASN A 198 -27.43 -26.72 -2.68
CA ASN A 198 -27.49 -25.93 -1.45
C ASN A 198 -28.87 -25.27 -1.25
N PRO A 199 -29.94 -26.06 -1.09
CA PRO A 199 -31.30 -25.53 -0.97
C PRO A 199 -31.52 -24.74 0.32
N THR A 200 -30.72 -25.00 1.38
CA THR A 200 -30.86 -24.32 2.68
C THR A 200 -29.51 -23.78 3.15
N PRO A 201 -29.12 -22.57 2.72
CA PRO A 201 -27.86 -21.95 3.09
C PRO A 201 -27.67 -21.82 4.60
N GLU A 202 -26.74 -22.58 5.15
CA GLU A 202 -26.39 -22.54 6.56
C GLU A 202 -25.75 -21.19 6.94
N LYS A 203 -26.00 -20.73 8.17
CA LYS A 203 -25.42 -19.48 8.70
C LYS A 203 -24.01 -19.75 9.22
N GLN A 204 -23.11 -18.79 9.05
CA GLN A 204 -21.78 -18.78 9.66
C GLN A 204 -21.56 -17.45 10.38
N VAL A 205 -21.00 -17.47 11.58
CA VAL A 205 -20.76 -16.27 12.38
C VAL A 205 -19.40 -16.36 13.02
N PHE A 206 -18.55 -15.38 12.73
CA PHE A 206 -17.24 -15.23 13.32
C PHE A 206 -17.26 -14.15 14.39
N ASN A 207 -16.63 -14.45 15.53
CA ASN A 207 -16.45 -13.57 16.66
C ASN A 207 -14.96 -13.37 16.87
N ASP A 208 -14.50 -12.12 16.94
CA ASP A 208 -13.09 -11.78 17.01
C ASP A 208 -12.88 -10.72 18.09
N ILE A 209 -12.39 -11.13 19.25
CA ILE A 209 -11.98 -10.23 20.32
C ILE A 209 -10.47 -10.04 20.17
N TYR A 210 -10.02 -8.80 20.04
CA TYR A 210 -8.61 -8.51 19.86
C TYR A 210 -8.13 -7.37 20.76
N PHE A 211 -6.86 -7.44 21.10
CA PHE A 211 -6.11 -6.45 21.85
C PHE A 211 -4.78 -6.22 21.13
N THR A 212 -4.43 -4.96 20.92
CA THR A 212 -3.11 -4.55 20.45
C THR A 212 -2.61 -3.46 21.38
N GLY A 213 -1.38 -3.56 21.85
CA GLY A 213 -0.68 -2.52 22.58
C GLY A 213 0.70 -2.32 21.98
N GLU A 214 1.10 -1.06 21.78
CA GLU A 214 2.41 -0.69 21.27
C GLU A 214 3.05 0.35 22.19
N LEU A 215 4.33 0.15 22.46
CA LEU A 215 5.20 1.10 23.13
C LEU A 215 6.36 1.40 22.19
N THR A 216 6.59 2.67 21.89
CA THR A 216 7.66 3.11 21.00
C THR A 216 8.48 4.22 21.65
N SER A 217 9.80 4.09 21.66
CA SER A 217 10.70 5.10 22.20
C SER A 217 10.65 6.37 21.34
N ASN A 218 10.52 7.52 21.97
CA ASN A 218 10.69 8.81 21.32
C ASN A 218 12.17 9.19 21.40
N TYR A 219 12.83 9.35 20.26
CA TYR A 219 14.23 9.77 20.18
C TYR A 219 14.37 10.88 19.14
N ASP A 220 15.37 11.72 19.34
CA ASP A 220 15.73 12.76 18.38
C ASP A 220 16.48 12.11 17.19
N PRO A 221 15.98 12.26 15.94
CA PRO A 221 16.67 11.77 14.74
C PRO A 221 18.10 12.30 14.57
N GLU A 222 18.41 13.47 15.14
CA GLU A 222 19.72 14.12 15.06
C GLU A 222 20.75 13.53 16.05
N ASN A 223 20.31 12.73 17.03
CA ASN A 223 21.22 12.12 17.98
C ASN A 223 21.99 10.93 17.36
N GLU A 224 23.30 11.10 17.21
CA GLU A 224 24.20 10.11 16.60
C GLU A 224 24.36 8.81 17.42
N ASP A 225 24.02 8.83 18.71
CA ASP A 225 24.05 7.68 19.63
C ASP A 225 22.63 7.24 20.06
N ALA A 226 21.60 7.62 19.30
CA ALA A 226 20.22 7.27 19.61
C ALA A 226 20.01 5.75 19.70
N PHE A 227 19.36 5.32 20.79
CA PHE A 227 18.85 3.98 20.96
C PHE A 227 17.33 3.99 20.80
N SER A 228 16.85 3.43 19.70
CA SER A 228 15.44 3.30 19.39
C SER A 228 14.97 1.90 19.74
N TYR A 229 13.88 1.80 20.48
CA TYR A 229 13.24 0.54 20.80
C TYR A 229 11.72 0.65 20.68
N SER A 230 11.08 -0.45 20.29
CA SER A 230 9.64 -0.58 20.40
C SER A 230 9.26 -1.97 20.87
N ALA A 231 8.12 -2.08 21.54
CA ALA A 231 7.55 -3.34 21.99
C ALA A 231 6.06 -3.35 21.61
N LYS A 232 5.61 -4.45 21.03
CA LYS A 232 4.23 -4.65 20.60
C LYS A 232 3.68 -5.93 21.21
N LEU A 233 2.48 -5.86 21.74
CA LEU A 233 1.71 -6.99 22.22
C LEU A 233 0.45 -7.08 21.39
N ASP A 234 0.22 -8.22 20.75
CA ASP A 234 -1.01 -8.54 20.05
C ASP A 234 -1.62 -9.79 20.66
N ALA A 235 -2.91 -9.75 21.01
CA ALA A 235 -3.63 -10.91 21.48
C ALA A 235 -5.00 -10.95 20.83
N TYR A 236 -5.48 -12.13 20.47
CA TYR A 236 -6.86 -12.28 20.01
C TYR A 236 -7.44 -13.63 20.37
N SER A 237 -8.76 -13.67 20.47
CA SER A 237 -9.55 -14.90 20.49
C SER A 237 -10.60 -14.80 19.39
N PHE A 238 -10.52 -15.75 18.47
CA PHE A 238 -11.39 -15.88 17.32
C PHE A 238 -12.24 -17.14 17.48
N SER A 239 -13.53 -17.09 17.18
CA SER A 239 -14.37 -18.29 17.14
C SER A 239 -15.40 -18.21 16.02
N ASP A 240 -15.85 -19.37 15.57
CA ASP A 240 -16.91 -19.48 14.56
C ASP A 240 -18.19 -20.12 15.13
N ARG A 241 -19.15 -20.45 14.26
CA ARG A 241 -20.39 -21.13 14.65
C ARG A 241 -20.22 -22.65 14.81
N PHE A 242 -19.19 -23.25 14.21
CA PHE A 242 -18.96 -24.70 14.16
C PHE A 242 -17.97 -25.15 15.23
N ASP A 243 -17.96 -24.46 16.38
CA ASP A 243 -17.12 -24.70 17.55
C ASP A 243 -15.60 -24.53 17.33
N ALA A 244 -15.16 -24.05 16.16
CA ALA A 244 -13.76 -23.74 15.92
C ALA A 244 -13.36 -22.47 16.68
N LYS A 245 -12.22 -22.53 17.36
CA LYS A 245 -11.69 -21.42 18.16
C LYS A 245 -10.19 -21.30 17.98
N GLU A 246 -9.71 -20.08 17.75
CA GLU A 246 -8.27 -19.77 17.72
C GLU A 246 -7.94 -18.73 18.79
N THR A 247 -6.87 -18.96 19.55
CA THR A 247 -6.34 -17.99 20.50
C THR A 247 -4.86 -17.79 20.24
N SER A 248 -4.46 -16.54 20.00
CA SER A 248 -3.08 -16.17 19.73
C SER A 248 -2.63 -15.08 20.68
N PHE A 249 -1.38 -15.19 21.11
CA PHE A 249 -0.66 -14.20 21.89
C PHE A 249 0.72 -13.98 21.27
N ALA A 250 0.97 -12.79 20.76
CA ALA A 250 2.21 -12.41 20.13
C ALA A 250 2.86 -11.22 20.84
N VAL A 251 4.16 -11.32 21.09
CA VAL A 251 4.99 -10.24 21.61
C VAL A 251 6.11 -10.00 20.63
N SER A 252 6.28 -8.75 20.22
CA SER A 252 7.36 -8.32 19.34
C SER A 252 8.17 -7.21 20.00
N ALA A 253 9.48 -7.21 19.80
CA ALA A 253 10.38 -6.16 20.24
C ALA A 253 11.34 -5.79 19.12
N TYR A 254 11.54 -4.49 18.94
CA TYR A 254 12.50 -3.91 18.03
C TYR A 254 13.58 -3.19 18.83
N PHE A 255 14.82 -3.43 18.47
CA PHE A 255 15.96 -2.71 19.02
C PHE A 255 16.83 -2.21 17.88
N ASN A 256 17.24 -0.95 17.93
CA ASN A 256 18.17 -0.38 16.97
C ASN A 256 19.02 0.69 17.63
N LYS A 257 20.33 0.52 17.51
CA LYS A 257 21.34 1.43 18.04
C LYS A 257 22.17 1.98 16.89
N ARG A 258 22.24 3.30 16.80
CA ARG A 258 23.19 3.97 15.91
C ARG A 258 24.57 3.95 16.56
N VAL A 259 25.59 3.59 15.78
CA VAL A 259 26.99 3.57 16.18
C VAL A 259 27.77 4.27 15.07
N ARG A 260 27.92 5.59 15.19
CA ARG A 260 28.55 6.45 14.16
C ARG A 260 27.85 6.30 12.80
N ALA A 261 28.52 5.64 11.84
CA ALA A 261 28.09 5.50 10.45
C ALA A 261 27.30 4.21 10.15
N PHE A 262 27.07 3.34 11.15
CA PHE A 262 26.25 2.14 10.97
C PHE A 262 25.24 1.97 12.11
N ASN A 263 24.18 1.24 11.83
CA ASN A 263 23.17 0.86 12.81
C ASN A 263 23.27 -0.64 13.06
N ILE A 264 23.20 -1.04 14.33
CA ILE A 264 23.01 -2.44 14.72
C ILE A 264 21.61 -2.55 15.29
N GLY A 265 20.86 -3.55 14.86
CA GLY A 265 19.54 -3.80 15.43
C GLY A 265 19.16 -5.27 15.43
N ALA A 266 18.06 -5.55 16.11
CA ALA A 266 17.44 -6.86 16.14
C ALA A 266 15.92 -6.70 16.23
N ASN A 267 15.20 -7.48 15.42
CA ASN A 267 13.78 -7.72 15.61
C ASN A 267 13.61 -9.06 16.31
N LEU A 268 12.83 -9.10 17.38
CA LEU A 268 12.42 -10.32 18.06
C LEU A 268 10.90 -10.41 18.03
N SER A 269 10.34 -11.55 17.71
CA SER A 269 8.92 -11.83 17.92
C SER A 269 8.71 -13.25 18.42
N VAL A 270 7.71 -13.44 19.28
CA VAL A 270 7.26 -14.74 19.74
C VAL A 270 5.74 -14.73 19.62
N ASP A 271 5.19 -15.68 18.88
CA ASP A 271 3.76 -15.86 18.67
C ASP A 271 3.37 -17.27 19.13
N VAL A 272 2.52 -17.33 20.14
CA VAL A 272 1.95 -18.57 20.64
C VAL A 272 0.50 -18.64 20.17
N ASN A 273 0.17 -19.67 19.40
CA ASN A 273 -1.17 -19.86 18.84
C ASN A 273 -1.70 -21.26 19.12
N ASN A 274 -2.98 -21.33 19.47
CA ASN A 274 -3.73 -22.57 19.60
C ASN A 274 -5.03 -22.48 18.82
N VAL A 275 -5.30 -23.49 18.00
CA VAL A 275 -6.54 -23.68 17.25
C VAL A 275 -7.23 -24.93 17.79
N ASP A 276 -8.48 -24.82 18.19
CA ASP A 276 -9.31 -25.91 18.71
C ASP A 276 -10.57 -26.06 17.83
N GLY A 277 -11.17 -27.25 17.80
CA GLY A 277 -12.48 -27.49 17.15
C GLY A 277 -12.42 -27.67 15.64
N THR A 278 -11.25 -28.00 15.07
CA THR A 278 -11.05 -28.26 13.64
C THR A 278 -10.72 -29.75 13.42
N PRO A 279 -11.69 -30.60 13.00
CA PRO A 279 -11.54 -32.07 13.03
C PRO A 279 -10.36 -32.63 12.23
N ASN A 280 -9.93 -31.93 11.18
CA ASN A 280 -8.80 -32.31 10.32
C ASN A 280 -7.45 -31.70 10.75
N SER A 281 -7.40 -30.96 11.85
CA SER A 281 -6.14 -30.39 12.37
C SER A 281 -5.69 -31.11 13.66
N GLY A 282 -4.44 -31.58 13.65
CA GLY A 282 -3.70 -32.05 14.83
C GLY A 282 -4.36 -33.20 15.60
N VAL A 283 -4.06 -33.29 16.90
CA VAL A 283 -4.53 -34.37 17.79
C VAL A 283 -5.86 -33.95 18.42
N ASN A 284 -6.92 -34.76 18.23
CA ASN A 284 -8.27 -34.48 18.75
C ASN A 284 -8.87 -33.14 18.27
N GLY A 285 -8.52 -32.67 17.07
CA GLY A 285 -9.03 -31.41 16.53
C GLY A 285 -8.41 -30.16 17.17
N GLN A 286 -7.26 -30.32 17.84
CA GLN A 286 -6.48 -29.23 18.43
C GLN A 286 -5.15 -29.11 17.69
N THR A 287 -4.71 -27.88 17.41
CA THR A 287 -3.43 -27.59 16.76
C THR A 287 -2.71 -26.44 17.42
N LYS A 288 -1.51 -26.75 17.93
CA LYS A 288 -0.58 -25.78 18.48
C LYS A 288 0.43 -25.39 17.42
N ASN A 289 0.34 -24.14 16.99
CA ASN A 289 1.16 -23.62 15.89
C ASN A 289 1.83 -22.32 16.31
N SER A 290 2.95 -22.44 17.01
CA SER A 290 3.67 -21.30 17.57
C SER A 290 4.99 -21.09 16.83
N LEU A 291 5.44 -19.85 16.71
CA LEU A 291 6.73 -19.53 16.13
C LEU A 291 7.40 -18.40 16.90
N ALA A 292 8.73 -18.39 16.89
CA ALA A 292 9.51 -17.22 17.26
C ALA A 292 10.40 -16.81 16.10
N THR A 293 10.77 -15.54 16.06
CA THR A 293 11.57 -14.96 14.99
C THR A 293 12.61 -14.04 15.61
N LEU A 294 13.87 -14.25 15.26
CA LEU A 294 14.98 -13.39 15.63
C LEU A 294 15.69 -12.95 14.36
N ASN A 295 15.65 -11.65 14.09
CA ASN A 295 16.26 -11.05 12.91
C ASN A 295 17.29 -9.98 13.33
N PRO A 296 18.54 -10.38 13.63
CA PRO A 296 19.62 -9.44 13.84
C PRO A 296 20.09 -8.88 12.50
N TYR A 297 20.43 -7.60 12.48
CA TYR A 297 20.93 -6.93 11.30
C TYR A 297 21.99 -5.87 11.63
N ILE A 298 22.83 -5.60 10.63
CA ILE A 298 23.73 -4.47 10.56
C ILE A 298 23.34 -3.66 9.32
N ARG A 299 23.14 -2.36 9.49
CA ARG A 299 22.79 -1.45 8.40
C ARG A 299 23.87 -0.39 8.24
N PHE A 300 24.45 -0.31 7.05
CA PHE A 300 25.37 0.74 6.65
C PHE A 300 24.59 1.79 5.87
N LYS A 301 24.57 3.03 6.36
CA LYS A 301 23.87 4.14 5.72
C LYS A 301 24.88 5.24 5.39
N GLY A 302 25.12 5.45 4.09
CA GLY A 302 25.81 6.63 3.58
C GLY A 302 24.81 7.65 3.04
N ASP A 303 25.32 8.65 2.33
CA ASP A 303 24.48 9.72 1.77
C ASP A 303 23.52 9.19 0.68
N ASN A 304 24.03 8.30 -0.18
CA ASN A 304 23.30 7.79 -1.35
C ASN A 304 23.05 6.28 -1.33
N TYR A 305 23.37 5.59 -0.23
CA TYR A 305 23.16 4.15 -0.15
C TYR A 305 22.77 3.70 1.26
N ALA A 306 21.93 2.67 1.33
CA ALA A 306 21.63 1.92 2.53
C ALA A 306 21.76 0.43 2.24
N ILE A 307 22.68 -0.24 2.93
CA ILE A 307 22.90 -1.68 2.83
C ILE A 307 22.56 -2.29 4.17
N THR A 308 21.60 -3.20 4.20
CA THR A 308 21.20 -3.95 5.40
C THR A 308 21.60 -5.41 5.20
N LEU A 309 22.37 -5.97 6.13
CA LEU A 309 22.78 -7.36 6.15
C LEU A 309 22.35 -7.99 7.47
N GLY A 310 21.69 -9.13 7.40
CA GLY A 310 21.18 -9.85 8.56
C GLY A 310 20.83 -11.28 8.20
N ALA A 311 20.29 -11.98 9.19
CA ALA A 311 19.76 -13.32 9.05
C ALA A 311 18.40 -13.37 9.75
N ASN A 312 17.53 -14.28 9.35
CA ASN A 312 16.25 -14.51 9.98
C ASN A 312 16.23 -15.92 10.58
N PHE A 313 16.21 -16.02 11.91
CA PHE A 313 16.15 -17.29 12.62
C PHE A 313 14.72 -17.52 13.09
N VAL A 314 14.11 -18.61 12.65
CA VAL A 314 12.70 -18.91 12.89
C VAL A 314 12.53 -20.32 13.44
N PRO A 315 12.58 -20.51 14.78
CA PRO A 315 12.08 -21.72 15.41
C PRO A 315 10.54 -21.78 15.37
N GLU A 316 10.00 -22.91 14.94
CA GLU A 316 8.58 -23.26 15.07
C GLU A 316 8.44 -24.31 16.18
N PHE A 317 7.39 -24.22 16.98
CA PHE A 317 7.13 -25.12 18.12
C PHE A 317 5.63 -25.28 18.39
N GLY A 318 5.26 -26.33 19.11
CA GLY A 318 3.87 -26.75 19.28
C GLY A 318 3.73 -28.21 18.88
N ASP A 319 2.93 -28.49 17.85
CA ASP A 319 2.75 -29.85 17.34
C ASP A 319 3.84 -30.24 16.34
N SER A 320 4.34 -29.27 15.56
CA SER A 320 5.54 -29.40 14.74
C SER A 320 6.68 -28.60 15.35
N THR A 321 7.89 -29.16 15.32
CA THR A 321 9.11 -28.45 15.73
C THR A 321 10.08 -28.40 14.56
N SER A 322 10.46 -27.19 14.16
CA SER A 322 11.42 -26.95 13.09
C SER A 322 12.31 -25.76 13.47
N PHE A 323 13.47 -25.64 12.84
CA PHE A 323 14.32 -24.46 12.98
C PHE A 323 14.84 -24.05 11.60
N ASN A 324 14.35 -22.92 11.13
CA ASN A 324 14.69 -22.40 9.82
C ASN A 324 15.59 -21.17 9.93
N ILE A 325 16.56 -21.07 9.02
CA ILE A 325 17.46 -19.92 8.91
C ILE A 325 17.37 -19.38 7.50
N PHE A 326 17.06 -18.10 7.36
CA PHE A 326 16.96 -17.43 6.06
C PHE A 326 17.95 -16.27 5.95
N PRO A 327 18.50 -16.00 4.75
CA PRO A 327 19.26 -14.78 4.52
C PRO A 327 18.33 -13.56 4.67
N SER A 328 18.89 -12.41 5.03
CA SER A 328 18.18 -11.12 5.02
C SER A 328 19.14 -10.03 4.57
N ALA A 329 19.18 -9.75 3.28
CA ALA A 329 20.02 -8.70 2.72
C ALA A 329 19.20 -7.76 1.83
N GLU A 330 19.39 -6.45 1.99
CA GLU A 330 18.73 -5.42 1.20
C GLU A 330 19.73 -4.31 0.88
N ILE A 331 19.68 -3.83 -0.35
CA ILE A 331 20.45 -2.70 -0.85
C ILE A 331 19.45 -1.69 -1.41
N ASP A 332 19.60 -0.43 -1.02
CA ASP A 332 18.91 0.73 -1.58
C ASP A 332 19.97 1.74 -2.00
N PHE A 333 19.93 2.16 -3.27
CA PHE A 333 20.87 3.12 -3.84
C PHE A 333 20.10 4.29 -4.44
N ALA A 334 20.33 5.48 -3.91
CA ALA A 334 19.80 6.74 -4.42
C ALA A 334 20.68 7.25 -5.56
N LEU A 335 20.23 7.08 -6.80
CA LEU A 335 20.91 7.68 -7.97
C LEU A 335 20.69 9.19 -8.02
N ALA A 336 19.47 9.61 -7.67
CA ALA A 336 19.11 11.00 -7.47
C ALA A 336 18.34 11.07 -6.16
N PRO A 337 18.95 11.61 -5.08
CA PRO A 337 18.29 11.73 -3.78
C PRO A 337 16.89 12.34 -3.94
N GLU A 338 15.90 11.80 -3.25
CA GLU A 338 14.46 12.14 -3.32
C GLU A 338 13.71 11.67 -4.59
N TYR A 339 14.38 11.59 -5.74
CA TYR A 339 13.73 11.35 -7.03
C TYR A 339 13.78 9.91 -7.52
N PHE A 340 14.91 9.23 -7.34
CA PHE A 340 15.14 7.93 -7.98
C PHE A 340 16.05 7.05 -7.13
N HIS A 341 15.50 5.92 -6.70
CA HIS A 341 16.17 4.88 -5.95
C HIS A 341 16.06 3.56 -6.71
N ILE A 342 17.18 2.84 -6.81
CA ILE A 342 17.22 1.43 -7.19
C ILE A 342 17.33 0.64 -5.91
N PHE A 343 16.50 -0.37 -5.73
CA PHE A 343 16.58 -1.24 -4.57
C PHE A 343 16.52 -2.70 -4.99
N GLY A 344 17.09 -3.57 -4.16
CA GLY A 344 16.99 -5.00 -4.34
C GLY A 344 17.44 -5.74 -3.09
N GLY A 345 17.01 -6.98 -2.97
CA GLY A 345 17.30 -7.77 -1.79
C GLY A 345 16.91 -9.23 -1.94
N VAL A 346 17.32 -9.98 -0.93
CA VAL A 346 16.96 -11.37 -0.72
C VAL A 346 16.55 -11.53 0.73
N ASN A 347 15.38 -12.11 0.95
CA ASN A 347 14.94 -12.51 2.28
C ASN A 347 14.21 -13.84 2.25
N GLY A 348 13.79 -14.30 3.41
CA GLY A 348 12.95 -15.48 3.60
C GLY A 348 12.39 -15.49 5.02
N GLY A 349 11.47 -16.39 5.28
CA GLY A 349 10.80 -16.47 6.57
C GLY A 349 9.71 -17.53 6.59
N VAL A 350 9.07 -17.65 7.74
CA VAL A 350 7.89 -18.50 7.90
C VAL A 350 6.70 -17.59 8.16
N LYS A 351 5.62 -17.79 7.40
CA LYS A 351 4.34 -17.13 7.60
C LYS A 351 3.42 -18.09 8.35
N LYS A 352 3.05 -17.69 9.57
CA LYS A 352 2.11 -18.44 10.41
C LYS A 352 0.78 -18.64 9.67
N ALA A 353 0.26 -19.86 9.67
CA ALA A 353 -1.12 -20.12 9.32
C ALA A 353 -2.05 -19.85 10.51
N SER A 354 -3.07 -19.05 10.26
CA SER A 354 -4.09 -18.66 11.22
C SER A 354 -5.47 -18.90 10.62
N TYR A 355 -6.34 -19.58 11.37
CA TYR A 355 -7.73 -19.79 11.00
C TYR A 355 -8.46 -18.45 10.86
N ARG A 356 -8.17 -17.47 11.74
CA ARG A 356 -8.66 -16.09 11.65
C ARG A 356 -8.26 -15.44 10.32
N ASP A 357 -7.01 -15.60 9.89
CA ASP A 357 -6.54 -15.03 8.61
C ASP A 357 -7.14 -15.73 7.39
N PHE A 358 -7.36 -17.04 7.46
CA PHE A 358 -8.06 -17.79 6.42
C PHE A 358 -9.53 -17.38 6.32
N ALA A 359 -10.24 -17.28 7.45
CA ALA A 359 -11.65 -16.85 7.50
C ALA A 359 -11.84 -15.41 7.01
N ARG A 360 -10.85 -14.54 7.21
CA ARG A 360 -10.85 -13.15 6.70
C ARG A 360 -10.61 -13.08 5.19
N GLN A 361 -9.78 -13.96 4.66
CA GLN A 361 -9.55 -14.06 3.22
C GLN A 361 -10.77 -14.66 2.53
N ASN A 362 -11.20 -15.84 2.97
CA ASN A 362 -12.39 -16.53 2.48
C ASN A 362 -13.32 -16.87 3.66
N PRO A 363 -14.44 -16.16 3.84
CA PRO A 363 -15.37 -16.46 4.93
C PRO A 363 -16.21 -17.73 4.70
N PHE A 364 -16.06 -18.38 3.54
CA PHE A 364 -16.79 -19.59 3.16
C PHE A 364 -15.95 -20.87 3.38
N ILE A 365 -14.90 -20.80 4.20
CA ILE A 365 -14.18 -22.00 4.65
C ILE A 365 -15.08 -22.92 5.49
N GLY A 366 -14.96 -24.22 5.26
CA GLY A 366 -15.63 -25.26 6.04
C GLY A 366 -14.95 -25.49 7.41
N PRO A 367 -15.60 -26.26 8.31
CA PRO A 367 -15.08 -26.54 9.65
C PRO A 367 -13.86 -27.48 9.65
N ASN A 368 -13.70 -28.26 8.57
CA ASN A 368 -12.72 -29.33 8.44
C ASN A 368 -11.39 -28.86 7.86
N LEU A 369 -10.80 -27.83 8.47
CA LEU A 369 -9.57 -27.19 7.99
C LEU A 369 -8.31 -27.85 8.59
N GLY A 370 -7.23 -27.92 7.82
CA GLY A 370 -5.88 -28.23 8.29
C GLY A 370 -5.05 -26.95 8.45
N ILE A 371 -4.27 -26.81 9.52
CA ILE A 371 -3.40 -25.64 9.77
C ILE A 371 -1.93 -26.01 9.56
N GLN A 372 -1.27 -25.38 8.57
CA GLN A 372 0.15 -25.57 8.28
C GLN A 372 0.79 -24.23 7.89
N ASN A 373 1.96 -23.94 8.45
CA ASN A 373 2.71 -22.73 8.11
C ASN A 373 3.25 -22.75 6.69
N MET A 374 3.32 -21.56 6.08
CA MET A 374 3.93 -21.38 4.77
C MET A 374 5.39 -20.94 4.96
N VAL A 375 6.32 -21.66 4.34
CA VAL A 375 7.75 -21.33 4.40
C VAL A 375 8.16 -20.62 3.11
N GLU A 376 8.54 -19.36 3.23
CA GLU A 376 9.18 -18.60 2.15
C GLU A 376 10.69 -18.89 2.18
N ARG A 377 11.11 -19.96 1.50
CA ARG A 377 12.53 -20.38 1.46
C ARG A 377 13.45 -19.27 0.98
N LEU A 378 12.99 -18.57 -0.06
CA LEU A 378 13.78 -17.60 -0.78
C LEU A 378 12.84 -16.63 -1.48
N ASN A 379 13.05 -15.33 -1.25
CA ASN A 379 12.35 -14.24 -1.89
C ASN A 379 13.38 -13.22 -2.39
N PHE A 380 13.67 -13.28 -3.69
CA PHE A 380 14.44 -12.25 -4.38
C PHE A 380 13.50 -11.15 -4.86
N PHE A 381 13.88 -9.91 -4.61
CA PHE A 381 13.13 -8.77 -5.12
C PHE A 381 14.08 -7.68 -5.58
N GLY A 382 13.65 -6.91 -6.57
CA GLY A 382 14.42 -5.80 -7.12
C GLY A 382 13.51 -4.84 -7.85
N GLY A 383 13.87 -3.56 -7.87
CA GLY A 383 12.99 -2.56 -8.42
C GLY A 383 13.53 -1.15 -8.37
N ILE A 384 12.66 -0.23 -8.80
CA ILE A 384 12.90 1.20 -8.76
C ILE A 384 11.77 1.85 -7.99
N LYS A 385 12.10 2.88 -7.21
CA LYS A 385 11.12 3.72 -6.51
C LYS A 385 11.59 5.15 -6.51
N GLY A 386 10.67 6.09 -6.37
CA GLY A 386 11.06 7.49 -6.40
C GLY A 386 9.87 8.43 -6.36
N ASN A 387 10.18 9.71 -6.20
CA ASN A 387 9.20 10.78 -6.27
C ASN A 387 9.64 11.80 -7.31
N ALA A 388 8.89 11.97 -8.40
CA ALA A 388 9.11 13.09 -9.32
C ALA A 388 8.46 14.35 -8.72
N GLY A 389 9.20 15.04 -7.85
CA GLY A 389 8.71 16.17 -7.06
C GLY A 389 7.69 15.75 -6.00
N ALA A 390 6.99 16.72 -5.42
CA ALA A 390 6.01 16.47 -4.35
C ALA A 390 4.68 15.85 -4.84
N THR A 391 4.51 15.70 -6.15
CA THR A 391 3.21 15.41 -6.77
C THR A 391 3.11 14.03 -7.40
N PHE A 392 4.21 13.32 -7.62
CA PHE A 392 4.19 12.03 -8.30
C PHE A 392 5.14 11.05 -7.61
N GLY A 393 4.60 9.99 -7.03
CA GLY A 393 5.36 8.86 -6.48
C GLY A 393 5.15 7.62 -7.33
N TYR A 394 6.20 6.83 -7.52
CA TYR A 394 6.12 5.56 -8.22
C TYR A 394 6.99 4.50 -7.56
N LYS A 395 6.59 3.24 -7.74
CA LYS A 395 7.35 2.07 -7.33
C LYS A 395 7.08 0.92 -8.28
N VAL A 396 8.12 0.32 -8.83
CA VAL A 396 8.04 -0.89 -9.64
C VAL A 396 8.95 -1.92 -9.02
N LYS A 397 8.45 -3.13 -8.78
CA LYS A 397 9.17 -4.21 -8.08
C LYS A 397 8.91 -5.53 -8.81
N ALA A 398 9.98 -6.18 -9.25
CA ALA A 398 9.96 -7.57 -9.67
C ALA A 398 10.28 -8.47 -8.47
N ILE A 399 9.65 -9.64 -8.42
CA ILE A 399 9.72 -10.59 -7.31
C ILE A 399 9.88 -12.01 -7.87
N TYR A 400 10.73 -12.80 -7.24
CA TYR A 400 10.82 -14.25 -7.41
C TYR A 400 10.80 -14.92 -6.03
N ARG A 401 9.87 -15.85 -5.81
CA ARG A 401 9.75 -16.60 -4.55
C ARG A 401 9.72 -18.10 -4.77
N GLN A 402 10.23 -18.81 -3.76
CA GLN A 402 10.02 -20.24 -3.56
C GLN A 402 9.24 -20.43 -2.27
N LEU A 403 8.06 -21.04 -2.39
CA LEU A 403 7.09 -21.19 -1.32
C LEU A 403 6.86 -22.68 -1.05
N GLU A 404 6.89 -23.08 0.22
CA GLU A 404 6.45 -24.40 0.67
C GLU A 404 5.21 -24.24 1.55
N GLY A 405 4.27 -25.18 1.47
CA GLY A 405 3.03 -25.12 2.23
C GLY A 405 2.18 -23.90 1.88
N LEU A 406 2.05 -23.54 0.59
CA LEU A 406 1.18 -22.46 0.16
C LEU A 406 -0.29 -22.87 0.39
N PRO A 407 -1.07 -22.17 1.26
CA PRO A 407 -2.48 -22.49 1.46
C PRO A 407 -3.31 -22.08 0.25
N LEU A 408 -4.09 -23.03 -0.27
CA LEU A 408 -5.01 -22.86 -1.39
C LEU A 408 -6.42 -23.22 -0.95
N PHE A 409 -7.39 -22.36 -1.27
CA PHE A 409 -8.79 -22.63 -1.05
C PHE A 409 -9.33 -23.48 -2.20
N VAL A 410 -9.99 -24.59 -1.89
CA VAL A 410 -10.62 -25.47 -2.88
C VAL A 410 -12.03 -25.82 -2.44
N ASN A 411 -12.97 -25.94 -3.37
CA ASN A 411 -14.31 -26.37 -3.01
C ASN A 411 -14.26 -27.79 -2.41
N ASN A 412 -15.05 -28.00 -1.37
CA ASN A 412 -15.20 -29.30 -0.72
C ASN A 412 -15.97 -30.26 -1.65
N MET A 413 -15.55 -31.52 -1.68
CA MET A 413 -16.11 -32.51 -2.58
C MET A 413 -17.55 -32.89 -2.24
N GLU A 414 -17.91 -32.98 -0.95
CA GLU A 414 -19.25 -33.35 -0.50
C GLU A 414 -20.17 -32.13 -0.34
N THR A 415 -19.58 -30.99 0.04
CA THR A 415 -20.28 -29.72 0.28
C THR A 415 -19.69 -28.62 -0.63
N PRO A 416 -20.02 -28.58 -1.93
CA PRO A 416 -19.38 -27.68 -2.90
C PRO A 416 -19.50 -26.19 -2.60
N PHE A 417 -20.40 -25.79 -1.70
CA PHE A 417 -20.56 -24.42 -1.22
C PHE A 417 -19.62 -24.08 -0.06
N GLN A 418 -18.86 -25.03 0.49
CA GLN A 418 -17.80 -24.78 1.48
C GLN A 418 -16.42 -24.96 0.84
N PHE A 419 -15.41 -24.33 1.44
CA PHE A 419 -14.02 -24.43 1.01
C PHE A 419 -13.17 -25.17 2.02
N ASP A 420 -12.43 -26.17 1.56
CA ASP A 420 -11.31 -26.74 2.29
C ASP A 420 -10.04 -25.95 2.01
N VAL A 421 -9.03 -26.11 2.86
CA VAL A 421 -7.68 -25.59 2.62
C VAL A 421 -6.75 -26.75 2.35
N VAL A 422 -6.12 -26.73 1.19
CA VAL A 422 -5.05 -27.65 0.81
C VAL A 422 -3.74 -26.88 0.73
N TYR A 423 -2.63 -27.57 0.95
CA TYR A 423 -1.30 -26.97 0.94
C TYR A 423 -0.53 -27.47 -0.28
N ASP A 424 0.10 -26.55 -1.00
CA ASP A 424 0.97 -26.90 -2.13
C ASP A 424 2.44 -26.62 -1.82
N GLY A 425 3.26 -27.58 -2.22
CA GLY A 425 4.71 -27.57 -2.08
C GLY A 425 5.23 -28.12 -0.75
N ASN A 426 6.28 -28.95 -0.84
CA ASN A 426 6.92 -29.59 0.29
C ASN A 426 8.41 -29.85 -0.01
N GLY A 427 9.30 -29.25 0.77
CA GLY A 427 10.75 -29.40 0.59
C GLY A 427 11.18 -29.03 -0.84
N ASP A 428 11.81 -29.97 -1.54
CA ASP A 428 12.38 -29.74 -2.88
C ASP A 428 11.32 -29.43 -3.96
N GLU A 429 10.08 -29.85 -3.75
CA GLU A 429 8.94 -29.52 -4.59
C GLU A 429 8.29 -28.22 -4.10
N SER A 430 8.94 -27.08 -4.32
CA SER A 430 8.40 -25.76 -3.91
C SER A 430 7.60 -25.08 -5.02
N VAL A 431 6.55 -24.36 -4.64
CA VAL A 431 5.78 -23.49 -5.55
C VAL A 431 6.65 -22.30 -5.92
N LYS A 432 6.77 -22.02 -7.22
CA LYS A 432 7.53 -20.87 -7.72
C LYS A 432 6.58 -19.73 -8.04
N HIS A 433 6.87 -18.54 -7.54
CA HIS A 433 6.10 -17.32 -7.82
C HIS A 433 7.01 -16.29 -8.48
N VAL A 434 6.61 -15.79 -9.65
CA VAL A 434 7.23 -14.66 -10.33
C VAL A 434 6.20 -13.55 -10.43
N GLY A 435 6.53 -12.38 -9.91
CA GLY A 435 5.60 -11.26 -9.83
C GLY A 435 6.22 -9.94 -10.29
N ILE A 436 5.40 -9.08 -10.88
CA ILE A 436 5.70 -7.67 -11.11
C ILE A 436 4.61 -6.85 -10.42
N GLU A 437 5.03 -5.94 -9.55
CA GLU A 437 4.17 -4.99 -8.86
C GLU A 437 4.53 -3.57 -9.29
N GLY A 438 3.54 -2.82 -9.77
CA GLY A 438 3.67 -1.41 -10.13
C GLY A 438 2.69 -0.56 -9.34
N GLU A 439 3.17 0.50 -8.71
CA GLU A 439 2.36 1.47 -7.96
C GLU A 439 2.66 2.88 -8.45
N ILE A 440 1.60 3.66 -8.63
CA ILE A 440 1.67 5.08 -8.93
C ILE A 440 0.76 5.84 -7.96
N ASN A 441 1.23 7.01 -7.52
CA ASN A 441 0.45 7.96 -6.75
C ASN A 441 0.68 9.35 -7.32
N VAL A 442 -0.39 10.01 -7.76
CA VAL A 442 -0.33 11.32 -8.39
C VAL A 442 -1.21 12.30 -7.63
N ARG A 443 -0.58 13.26 -6.96
CA ARG A 443 -1.22 14.43 -6.36
C ARG A 443 -0.99 15.63 -7.28
N LEU A 444 -1.81 15.76 -8.31
CA LEU A 444 -1.71 16.88 -9.28
C LEU A 444 -1.95 18.24 -8.61
N SER A 445 -2.81 18.29 -7.58
CA SER A 445 -3.09 19.48 -6.78
C SER A 445 -3.78 19.09 -5.46
N LYS A 446 -4.13 20.07 -4.61
CA LYS A 446 -5.05 19.84 -3.47
C LYS A 446 -6.43 19.31 -3.92
N LEU A 447 -6.77 19.46 -5.20
CA LEU A 447 -8.08 19.11 -5.76
C LEU A 447 -8.12 17.70 -6.35
N VAL A 448 -7.00 17.11 -6.79
CA VAL A 448 -7.01 15.83 -7.52
C VAL A 448 -5.91 14.92 -7.00
N ASN A 449 -6.32 13.75 -6.49
CA ASN A 449 -5.43 12.65 -6.13
C ASN A 449 -5.82 11.41 -6.94
N LEU A 450 -4.84 10.79 -7.60
CA LEU A 450 -4.99 9.57 -8.35
C LEU A 450 -4.02 8.53 -7.77
N GLY A 451 -4.46 7.28 -7.68
CA GLY A 451 -3.64 6.16 -7.27
C GLY A 451 -3.91 4.96 -8.19
N GLY A 452 -2.88 4.16 -8.40
CA GLY A 452 -2.97 2.95 -9.19
C GLY A 452 -2.00 1.91 -8.67
N ARG A 453 -2.44 0.65 -8.61
CA ARG A 453 -1.64 -0.52 -8.30
C ARG A 453 -1.95 -1.62 -9.31
N LEU A 454 -0.91 -2.11 -9.98
CA LEU A 454 -0.96 -3.25 -10.90
C LEU A 454 -0.10 -4.38 -10.33
N ASN A 455 -0.68 -5.56 -10.21
CA ASN A 455 0.01 -6.79 -9.86
C ASN A 455 -0.14 -7.77 -11.02
N ILE A 456 0.97 -8.28 -11.54
CA ILE A 456 1.02 -9.37 -12.49
C ILE A 456 1.79 -10.50 -11.82
N ASP A 457 1.10 -11.61 -11.58
CA ASP A 457 1.59 -12.76 -10.82
C ASP A 457 1.53 -14.02 -11.69
N GLN A 458 2.61 -14.78 -11.73
CA GLN A 458 2.66 -16.09 -12.36
C GLN A 458 3.17 -17.10 -11.34
N TYR A 459 2.35 -18.11 -11.08
CA TYR A 459 2.69 -19.23 -10.20
C TYR A 459 2.96 -20.48 -11.00
N THR A 460 3.90 -21.29 -10.53
CA THR A 460 4.11 -22.67 -10.96
C THR A 460 3.86 -23.54 -9.75
N ALA A 461 2.70 -24.21 -9.75
CA ALA A 461 2.31 -25.16 -8.72
C ALA A 461 3.30 -26.34 -8.66
N ALA A 462 3.42 -26.95 -7.48
CA ALA A 462 4.36 -28.04 -7.26
C ALA A 462 3.67 -29.40 -7.39
N GLN A 463 2.60 -29.62 -6.62
CA GLN A 463 1.83 -30.85 -6.54
C GLN A 463 0.39 -30.68 -7.04
N GLN A 464 -0.14 -29.46 -6.97
CA GLN A 464 -1.47 -29.14 -7.49
C GLN A 464 -1.41 -28.80 -8.99
N ASP A 465 -2.52 -28.99 -9.70
CA ASP A 465 -2.63 -28.63 -11.12
C ASP A 465 -2.59 -27.09 -11.33
N GLU A 466 -3.12 -26.35 -10.35
CA GLU A 466 -3.23 -24.89 -10.38
C GLU A 466 -3.12 -24.30 -8.97
N VAL A 467 -2.71 -23.03 -8.91
CA VAL A 467 -2.81 -22.22 -7.69
C VAL A 467 -4.22 -21.63 -7.64
N TRP A 468 -5.15 -22.39 -7.05
CA TRP A 468 -6.59 -22.11 -7.04
C TRP A 468 -6.93 -20.71 -6.51
N HIS A 469 -7.97 -20.09 -7.08
CA HIS A 469 -8.49 -18.75 -6.73
C HIS A 469 -7.46 -17.62 -6.73
N THR A 470 -6.35 -17.78 -7.45
CA THR A 470 -5.29 -16.77 -7.53
C THR A 470 -5.23 -16.18 -8.93
N PRO A 471 -5.74 -14.95 -9.15
CA PRO A 471 -5.69 -14.32 -10.46
C PRO A 471 -4.26 -13.94 -10.85
N LYS A 472 -3.95 -14.06 -12.15
CA LYS A 472 -2.65 -13.66 -12.68
C LYS A 472 -2.46 -12.15 -12.82
N MET A 473 -3.55 -11.39 -12.86
CA MET A 473 -3.49 -9.93 -13.00
C MET A 473 -4.54 -9.28 -12.11
N ARG A 474 -4.13 -8.27 -11.35
CA ARG A 474 -5.01 -7.42 -10.54
C ARG A 474 -4.65 -5.97 -10.77
N LEU A 475 -5.65 -5.14 -11.03
CA LEU A 475 -5.48 -3.69 -11.12
C LEU A 475 -6.46 -3.03 -10.15
N THR A 476 -5.95 -2.17 -9.29
CA THR A 476 -6.75 -1.28 -8.46
C THR A 476 -6.38 0.15 -8.81
N ALA A 477 -7.36 0.96 -9.19
CA ALA A 477 -7.17 2.38 -9.44
C ALA A 477 -8.17 3.17 -8.62
N ASN A 478 -7.72 4.28 -8.04
CA ASN A 478 -8.56 5.15 -7.24
C ASN A 478 -8.35 6.61 -7.65
N ALA A 479 -9.43 7.38 -7.69
CA ALA A 479 -9.40 8.80 -8.00
C ALA A 479 -10.22 9.55 -6.96
N ARG A 480 -9.70 10.67 -6.48
CA ARG A 480 -10.41 11.57 -5.57
C ARG A 480 -10.31 13.00 -6.09
N PHE A 481 -11.48 13.59 -6.33
CA PHE A 481 -11.66 14.95 -6.79
C PHE A 481 -12.31 15.77 -5.67
N ASN A 482 -11.57 16.71 -5.10
CA ASN A 482 -12.08 17.70 -4.16
C ASN A 482 -12.49 18.93 -5.00
N ILE A 483 -13.69 18.92 -5.59
CA ILE A 483 -14.16 19.99 -6.49
C ILE A 483 -14.24 21.33 -5.76
N SER A 484 -14.63 21.29 -4.48
CA SER A 484 -14.64 22.44 -3.57
C SER A 484 -14.40 21.97 -2.14
N GLU A 485 -14.31 22.90 -1.19
CA GLU A 485 -14.29 22.57 0.24
C GLU A 485 -15.57 21.85 0.72
N LYS A 486 -16.64 21.90 -0.10
CA LYS A 486 -17.93 21.30 0.21
C LYS A 486 -18.22 20.01 -0.53
N LEU A 487 -17.62 19.77 -1.70
CA LEU A 487 -17.95 18.61 -2.55
C LEU A 487 -16.72 17.78 -2.84
N TYR A 488 -16.81 16.51 -2.47
CA TYR A 488 -15.81 15.48 -2.69
C TYR A 488 -16.42 14.39 -3.57
N ILE A 489 -15.68 13.96 -4.58
CA ILE A 489 -16.04 12.82 -5.41
C ILE A 489 -14.89 11.82 -5.34
N ASP A 490 -15.22 10.56 -5.11
CA ASP A 490 -14.31 9.42 -5.17
C ASP A 490 -14.76 8.45 -6.26
N ALA A 491 -13.79 7.81 -6.89
CA ALA A 491 -14.01 6.73 -7.85
C ALA A 491 -12.96 5.65 -7.61
N GLU A 492 -13.38 4.40 -7.71
CA GLU A 492 -12.54 3.22 -7.56
C GLU A 492 -12.84 2.26 -8.71
N ALA A 493 -11.79 1.74 -9.33
CA ALA A 493 -11.87 0.72 -10.35
C ALA A 493 -11.03 -0.48 -9.92
N LEU A 494 -11.64 -1.66 -9.98
CA LEU A 494 -11.03 -2.93 -9.64
C LEU A 494 -11.14 -3.87 -10.84
N PHE A 495 -10.00 -4.35 -11.34
CA PHE A 495 -9.94 -5.44 -12.30
C PHE A 495 -9.34 -6.67 -11.63
N HIS A 496 -9.99 -7.80 -11.85
CA HIS A 496 -9.53 -9.11 -11.42
C HIS A 496 -9.46 -10.00 -12.65
N GLY A 497 -8.27 -10.50 -12.97
CA GLY A 497 -8.06 -11.40 -14.10
C GLY A 497 -8.71 -12.77 -13.90
N VAL A 498 -8.66 -13.62 -14.93
CA VAL A 498 -9.14 -14.99 -14.82
C VAL A 498 -8.39 -15.73 -13.71
N SER A 499 -9.12 -16.52 -12.93
CA SER A 499 -8.55 -17.49 -11.99
C SER A 499 -9.22 -18.85 -12.20
N TYR A 500 -8.64 -19.89 -11.62
CA TYR A 500 -9.17 -21.25 -11.74
C TYR A 500 -9.59 -21.78 -10.38
N SER A 501 -10.56 -22.69 -10.39
CA SER A 501 -11.09 -23.34 -9.21
C SER A 501 -11.26 -24.83 -9.49
N ARG A 502 -11.27 -25.62 -8.41
CA ARG A 502 -11.53 -27.05 -8.45
C ARG A 502 -13.04 -27.27 -8.32
N ALA A 503 -13.66 -27.84 -9.33
CA ALA A 503 -15.08 -28.21 -9.34
C ALA A 503 -15.27 -29.71 -9.42
N TYR A 504 -16.46 -30.17 -9.08
CA TYR A 504 -16.86 -31.57 -9.15
C TYR A 504 -18.22 -31.67 -9.85
N ASP A 505 -18.45 -32.80 -10.51
CA ASP A 505 -19.76 -33.10 -11.07
C ASP A 505 -20.58 -33.89 -10.06
N TYR A 506 -21.86 -33.55 -9.96
CA TYR A 506 -22.80 -34.14 -9.02
C TYR A 506 -24.00 -34.72 -9.77
N ASP A 507 -24.44 -35.89 -9.34
CA ASP A 507 -25.63 -36.54 -9.87
C ASP A 507 -26.90 -35.83 -9.36
N ALA A 508 -27.78 -35.40 -10.26
CA ALA A 508 -28.97 -34.64 -9.88
C ALA A 508 -29.99 -35.44 -9.04
N ALA A 509 -30.02 -36.77 -9.15
CA ALA A 509 -30.99 -37.59 -8.41
C ALA A 509 -30.55 -37.86 -6.96
N THR A 510 -29.25 -38.00 -6.74
CA THR A 510 -28.67 -38.36 -5.44
C THR A 510 -27.97 -37.20 -4.72
N GLY A 511 -27.59 -36.15 -5.46
CA GLY A 511 -26.73 -35.06 -4.98
C GLY A 511 -25.29 -35.50 -4.69
N ALA A 512 -24.93 -36.75 -5.00
CA ALA A 512 -23.62 -37.30 -4.73
C ALA A 512 -22.62 -36.93 -5.83
N VAL A 513 -21.35 -36.79 -5.44
CA VAL A 513 -20.25 -36.60 -6.39
C VAL A 513 -20.11 -37.80 -7.33
N ILE A 514 -19.95 -37.53 -8.63
CA ILE A 514 -19.73 -38.54 -9.65
C ILE A 514 -18.24 -38.90 -9.63
N THR A 515 -17.90 -39.96 -8.89
CA THR A 515 -16.51 -40.35 -8.57
C THR A 515 -15.68 -40.86 -9.75
N SER A 516 -16.27 -41.04 -10.94
CA SER A 516 -15.52 -41.41 -12.15
C SER A 516 -14.64 -40.27 -12.69
N ILE A 517 -14.83 -39.03 -12.21
CA ILE A 517 -14.01 -37.87 -12.57
C ILE A 517 -13.42 -37.31 -11.25
N PRO A 518 -12.08 -37.24 -11.11
CA PRO A 518 -11.47 -36.83 -9.84
C PRO A 518 -11.80 -35.37 -9.48
N TYR A 519 -11.79 -34.46 -10.46
CA TYR A 519 -12.29 -33.08 -10.40
C TYR A 519 -12.21 -32.45 -11.80
N VAL A 520 -12.89 -31.32 -11.99
CA VAL A 520 -12.84 -30.50 -13.22
C VAL A 520 -12.24 -29.14 -12.90
N ARG A 521 -11.32 -28.68 -13.76
CA ARG A 521 -10.78 -27.31 -13.70
C ARG A 521 -11.85 -26.33 -14.19
N ALA A 522 -12.46 -25.61 -13.26
CA ALA A 522 -13.45 -24.58 -13.57
C ALA A 522 -12.79 -23.20 -13.66
N GLU A 523 -13.16 -22.45 -14.69
CA GLU A 523 -12.73 -21.07 -14.85
C GLU A 523 -13.61 -20.13 -14.01
N VAL A 524 -12.98 -19.25 -13.25
CA VAL A 524 -13.62 -18.09 -12.61
C VAL A 524 -13.31 -16.88 -13.50
N PRO A 525 -14.31 -16.37 -14.25
CA PRO A 525 -14.09 -15.32 -15.24
C PRO A 525 -13.50 -14.04 -14.63
N SER A 526 -12.78 -13.29 -15.46
CA SER A 526 -12.32 -11.96 -15.09
C SER A 526 -13.50 -10.99 -14.93
N PHE A 527 -13.30 -9.95 -14.13
CA PHE A 527 -14.30 -8.90 -13.96
C PHE A 527 -13.66 -7.54 -13.80
N PHE A 528 -14.45 -6.52 -14.14
CA PHE A 528 -14.15 -5.12 -13.90
C PHE A 528 -15.30 -4.50 -13.11
N ASP A 529 -14.99 -4.04 -11.90
CA ASP A 529 -15.92 -3.30 -11.04
C ASP A 529 -15.51 -1.82 -11.04
N LEU A 530 -16.50 -0.96 -11.27
CA LEU A 530 -16.35 0.48 -11.14
C LEU A 530 -17.31 0.97 -10.06
N SER A 531 -16.77 1.65 -9.07
CA SER A 531 -17.50 2.22 -7.94
C SER A 531 -17.21 3.72 -7.84
N ALA A 532 -18.18 4.52 -7.40
CA ALA A 532 -18.03 5.95 -7.20
C ALA A 532 -18.83 6.45 -6.00
N GLY A 533 -18.27 7.45 -5.31
CA GLY A 533 -18.88 8.13 -4.18
C GLY A 533 -18.91 9.64 -4.39
N ALA A 534 -19.88 10.28 -3.78
CA ALA A 534 -19.95 11.73 -3.65
C ALA A 534 -20.33 12.09 -2.22
N GLU A 535 -19.60 13.04 -1.62
CA GLU A 535 -19.87 13.59 -0.31
C GLU A 535 -20.01 15.12 -0.42
N TYR A 536 -21.14 15.64 0.07
CA TYR A 536 -21.46 17.06 0.09
C TYR A 536 -21.60 17.55 1.53
N LYS A 537 -20.71 18.46 1.96
CA LYS A 537 -20.79 19.17 3.25
C LYS A 537 -21.80 20.30 3.14
N ALA A 538 -23.02 20.03 3.60
CA ALA A 538 -24.09 21.02 3.66
C ALA A 538 -23.78 22.12 4.68
N THR A 539 -23.24 21.76 5.84
CA THR A 539 -22.76 22.69 6.87
C THR A 539 -21.38 22.26 7.39
N LYS A 540 -20.83 22.97 8.39
CA LYS A 540 -19.61 22.56 9.09
C LYS A 540 -19.78 21.24 9.86
N GLN A 541 -21.02 20.86 10.18
CA GLN A 541 -21.36 19.69 10.99
C GLN A 541 -22.07 18.60 10.17
N LEU A 542 -22.91 18.98 9.20
CA LEU A 542 -23.74 18.06 8.44
C LEU A 542 -23.19 17.84 7.03
N GLY A 543 -22.95 16.59 6.69
CA GLY A 543 -22.62 16.10 5.36
C GLY A 543 -23.67 15.11 4.85
N LEU A 544 -23.86 15.09 3.53
CA LEU A 544 -24.63 14.10 2.79
C LEU A 544 -23.63 13.25 2.02
N PHE A 545 -23.82 11.93 1.97
CA PHE A 545 -23.00 11.06 1.12
C PHE A 545 -23.86 10.13 0.31
N VAL A 546 -23.40 9.80 -0.89
CA VAL A 546 -23.96 8.76 -1.75
C VAL A 546 -22.80 7.94 -2.30
N LYS A 547 -22.93 6.62 -2.28
CA LYS A 547 -21.99 5.67 -2.87
C LYS A 547 -22.74 4.74 -3.80
N ALA A 548 -22.22 4.58 -5.01
CA ALA A 548 -22.67 3.63 -5.99
C ALA A 548 -21.53 2.64 -6.24
N ASN A 549 -21.72 1.37 -5.89
CA ASN A 549 -20.77 0.30 -6.11
C ASN A 549 -21.24 -0.57 -7.28
N ASN A 550 -20.29 -1.14 -8.02
CA ASN A 550 -20.58 -1.94 -9.22
C ASN A 550 -21.52 -1.21 -10.21
N ILE A 551 -21.14 0.02 -10.62
CA ILE A 551 -21.92 0.91 -11.51
C ILE A 551 -22.22 0.25 -12.85
N LEU A 552 -21.32 -0.62 -13.31
CA LEU A 552 -21.49 -1.38 -14.56
C LEU A 552 -22.47 -2.55 -14.43
N ASN A 553 -22.95 -2.83 -13.21
CA ASN A 553 -23.85 -3.92 -12.88
C ASN A 553 -23.35 -5.28 -13.42
N THR A 554 -22.05 -5.53 -13.29
CA THR A 554 -21.46 -6.80 -13.73
C THR A 554 -21.74 -7.88 -12.68
N GLU A 555 -22.25 -9.03 -13.11
CA GLU A 555 -22.39 -10.20 -12.26
C GLU A 555 -21.07 -10.97 -12.29
N TYR A 556 -20.34 -10.97 -11.17
CA TYR A 556 -19.05 -11.63 -11.06
C TYR A 556 -18.93 -12.37 -9.74
N GLN A 557 -17.96 -13.27 -9.67
CA GLN A 557 -17.65 -14.04 -8.46
C GLN A 557 -16.15 -14.05 -8.24
N THR A 558 -15.72 -13.91 -6.98
CA THR A 558 -14.30 -14.05 -6.59
C THR A 558 -13.98 -15.51 -6.25
N TYR A 559 -14.97 -16.20 -5.68
CA TYR A 559 -14.93 -17.61 -5.35
C TYR A 559 -15.99 -18.34 -6.17
N LEU A 560 -15.70 -19.56 -6.59
CA LEU A 560 -16.61 -20.33 -7.43
C LEU A 560 -17.92 -20.56 -6.68
N TYR A 561 -19.05 -20.38 -7.37
CA TYR A 561 -20.42 -20.44 -6.85
C TYR A 561 -20.87 -19.27 -5.97
N TYR A 562 -20.02 -18.26 -5.74
CA TYR A 562 -20.32 -17.12 -4.87
C TYR A 562 -20.45 -15.81 -5.66
N PRO A 563 -21.58 -15.60 -6.36
CA PRO A 563 -21.84 -14.35 -7.07
C PRO A 563 -21.91 -13.17 -6.08
N ARG A 564 -21.24 -12.08 -6.44
CA ARG A 564 -21.28 -10.81 -5.71
C ARG A 564 -22.60 -10.10 -5.96
N LEU A 565 -22.86 -9.08 -5.15
CA LEU A 565 -23.99 -8.17 -5.38
C LEU A 565 -23.74 -7.38 -6.68
N GLY A 566 -24.79 -7.21 -7.48
CA GLY A 566 -24.79 -6.29 -8.63
C GLY A 566 -24.73 -4.83 -8.17
N PHE A 567 -25.29 -3.94 -8.99
CA PHE A 567 -25.33 -2.50 -8.72
C PHE A 567 -25.90 -2.19 -7.32
N ASN A 568 -25.07 -1.60 -6.45
CA ASN A 568 -25.43 -1.28 -5.08
C ASN A 568 -25.33 0.23 -4.84
N ILE A 569 -26.39 0.86 -4.34
CA ILE A 569 -26.40 2.27 -3.97
C ILE A 569 -26.70 2.44 -2.48
N LEU A 570 -25.90 3.27 -1.81
CA LEU A 570 -25.99 3.59 -0.40
C LEU A 570 -25.93 5.11 -0.23
N GLY A 571 -26.97 5.71 0.34
CA GLY A 571 -27.04 7.13 0.64
C GLY A 571 -27.22 7.38 2.13
N GLY A 572 -26.73 8.51 2.63
CA GLY A 572 -26.83 8.80 4.06
C GLY A 572 -26.37 10.18 4.48
N LEU A 573 -26.36 10.36 5.80
CA LEU A 573 -25.95 11.57 6.49
C LEU A 573 -24.70 11.29 7.32
N ASN A 574 -23.83 12.28 7.40
CA ASN A 574 -22.68 12.33 8.30
C ASN A 574 -22.83 13.57 9.18
N PHE A 575 -22.74 13.41 10.49
CA PHE A 575 -22.82 14.49 11.47
C PHE A 575 -21.55 14.52 12.30
N SER A 576 -20.72 15.54 12.10
CA SER A 576 -19.48 15.79 12.83
C SER A 576 -19.70 16.88 13.88
N PHE A 577 -19.26 16.67 15.12
CA PHE A 577 -19.52 17.62 16.21
C PHE A 577 -18.30 17.93 17.07
#